data_AF-A0A561VMD9-F1
#
_entry.id   AF-A0A561VMD9-F1
#
_cell.length_a   1.000
_cell.length_b   1.000
_cell.length_c   1.000
_cell.angle_alpha   90.00
_cell.angle_beta   90.00
_cell.angle_gamma   90.00
#
_symmetry.space_group_name_H-M   'P 1'
#
loop_
_entity.id
_entity.type
_entity.pdbx_description
1 polymer ?
#
loop_
_entity_poly.entity_id
_entity_poly.type
_entity_poly.pdbx_seq_one_letter_code
_entity_poly.pdbx_strand_id
1 'polypeptide(L)'
;MWVENRQKVFCKNHEARWRHAGRPDIEQFIVDCQVIGTASIDLRGLPPQLKLEFQYGLQCRADARARTTPPYMVMQAVRLANAAAVASLLDLEEPEWRKAAKAGRSRPPILFVIEAREAVESLRDGTGWEVEYPRDVWRLHKLPGITVRHADSTSRERLRFDRISQPWLRELGKRWTRLRLATGLSVGAAKAGVDALTCFSQFLAHAGVDRLAEVDRPLLERHLGWVAS
;
A
#
# COMPACT_ATOMS: atom_id res chain seq x y z
N MET A 1 -29.26 -26.19 9.86
CA MET A 1 -29.68 -25.24 10.92
C MET A 1 -30.71 -25.94 11.80
N TRP A 2 -30.64 -25.84 13.12
CA TRP A 2 -31.60 -26.48 14.04
C TRP A 2 -32.72 -25.51 14.42
N VAL A 3 -33.95 -26.01 14.48
CA VAL A 3 -35.15 -25.24 14.83
C VAL A 3 -35.61 -25.67 16.23
N GLU A 4 -35.85 -24.71 17.13
CA GLU A 4 -36.15 -25.00 18.55
C GLU A 4 -37.54 -25.64 18.73
N ASN A 5 -38.53 -25.26 17.92
CA ASN A 5 -39.85 -25.89 17.86
C ASN A 5 -40.56 -25.53 16.53
N ARG A 6 -41.71 -26.15 16.25
CA ARG A 6 -42.50 -25.91 15.01
C ARG A 6 -43.00 -24.46 14.82
N GLN A 7 -42.99 -23.62 15.86
CA GLN A 7 -43.49 -22.24 15.81
C GLN A 7 -42.37 -21.21 15.59
N LYS A 8 -41.11 -21.59 15.81
CA LYS A 8 -39.95 -20.72 15.64
C LYS A 8 -39.22 -21.06 14.36
N VAL A 9 -38.61 -20.05 13.74
CA VAL A 9 -37.80 -20.21 12.52
C VAL A 9 -36.35 -20.60 12.86
N PHE A 10 -35.84 -20.19 14.03
CA PHE A 10 -34.44 -20.34 14.43
C PHE A 10 -34.29 -20.93 15.85
N CYS A 11 -33.14 -21.52 16.17
CA CYS A 11 -32.80 -21.83 17.57
C CYS A 11 -32.54 -20.55 18.38
N LYS A 12 -32.66 -20.61 19.70
CA LYS A 12 -32.51 -19.45 20.61
C LYS A 12 -31.31 -18.54 20.31
N ASN A 13 -30.14 -19.12 20.04
CA ASN A 13 -28.93 -18.35 19.72
C ASN A 13 -29.00 -17.66 18.34
N HIS A 14 -29.50 -18.36 17.31
CA HIS A 14 -29.69 -17.75 15.98
C HIS A 14 -30.82 -16.73 16.00
N GLU A 15 -31.89 -16.95 16.77
CA GLU A 15 -33.00 -16.02 16.93
C GLU A 15 -32.58 -14.73 17.65
N ALA A 16 -31.72 -14.83 18.68
CA ALA A 16 -31.15 -13.66 19.34
C ALA A 16 -30.27 -12.85 18.39
N ARG A 17 -29.43 -13.52 17.59
CA ARG A 17 -28.56 -12.88 16.60
C ARG A 17 -29.35 -12.26 15.45
N TRP A 18 -30.37 -12.94 14.96
CA TRP A 18 -31.28 -12.44 13.93
C TRP A 18 -32.00 -11.17 14.38
N ARG A 19 -32.50 -11.15 15.63
CA ARG A 19 -33.11 -9.95 16.23
C ARG A 19 -32.10 -8.81 16.38
N HIS A 20 -30.88 -9.10 16.84
CA HIS A 20 -29.84 -8.09 16.99
C HIS A 20 -29.39 -7.50 15.64
N ALA A 21 -29.42 -8.30 14.57
CA ALA A 21 -29.13 -7.88 13.21
C ALA A 21 -30.29 -7.10 12.53
N GLY A 22 -31.38 -6.79 13.25
CA GLY A 22 -32.51 -6.03 12.72
C GLY A 22 -33.54 -6.87 11.96
N ARG A 23 -33.57 -8.19 12.17
CA ARG A 23 -34.49 -9.15 11.52
C ARG A 23 -34.40 -9.12 9.98
N PRO A 24 -33.21 -9.38 9.41
CA PRO A 24 -33.05 -9.49 7.96
C PRO A 24 -33.90 -10.62 7.37
N ASP A 25 -34.03 -10.67 6.04
CA ASP A 25 -34.70 -11.77 5.35
C ASP A 25 -34.20 -13.15 5.82
N ILE A 26 -35.11 -14.11 5.95
CA ILE A 26 -34.84 -15.42 6.56
C ILE A 26 -33.86 -16.23 5.70
N GLU A 27 -34.05 -16.26 4.39
CA GLU A 27 -33.18 -17.02 3.48
C GLU A 27 -31.77 -16.40 3.44
N GLN A 28 -31.71 -15.06 3.38
CA GLN A 28 -30.44 -14.35 3.47
C GLN A 28 -29.72 -14.62 4.80
N PHE A 29 -30.45 -14.61 5.92
CA PHE A 29 -29.88 -14.90 7.24
C PHE A 29 -29.40 -16.34 7.38
N ILE A 30 -30.07 -17.30 6.73
CA ILE A 30 -29.64 -18.70 6.68
C ILE A 30 -28.31 -18.83 5.93
N VAL A 31 -28.20 -18.19 4.77
CA VAL A 31 -26.95 -18.13 3.98
C VAL A 31 -25.83 -17.50 4.81
N ASP A 32 -26.11 -16.40 5.51
CA ASP A 32 -25.12 -15.75 6.37
C ASP A 32 -24.67 -16.67 7.51
N CYS A 33 -25.60 -17.40 8.13
CA CYS A 33 -25.28 -18.35 9.19
C CYS A 33 -24.44 -19.55 8.71
N GLN A 34 -24.53 -19.94 7.45
CA GLN A 34 -23.67 -20.99 6.86
C GLN A 34 -22.22 -20.52 6.67
N VAL A 35 -22.02 -19.20 6.54
CA VAL A 35 -20.71 -18.56 6.41
C VAL A 35 -20.09 -18.27 7.78
N ILE A 36 -20.92 -18.04 8.81
CA ILE A 36 -20.48 -17.73 10.16
C ILE A 36 -19.85 -18.98 10.82
N GLY A 37 -18.56 -18.88 11.15
CA GLY A 37 -17.79 -19.96 11.77
C GLY A 37 -16.97 -20.78 10.76
N THR A 38 -17.24 -20.60 9.47
CA THR A 38 -16.44 -21.13 8.38
C THR A 38 -15.51 -20.04 7.88
N ALA A 39 -14.24 -20.39 7.63
CA ALA A 39 -13.23 -19.49 7.10
C ALA A 39 -13.51 -19.18 5.61
N SER A 40 -14.59 -18.46 5.31
CA SER A 40 -15.01 -18.11 3.95
C SER A 40 -14.92 -16.61 3.69
N ILE A 41 -14.64 -16.26 2.43
CA ILE A 41 -14.54 -14.89 1.94
C ILE A 41 -15.74 -14.66 1.02
N ASP A 42 -16.61 -13.74 1.40
CA ASP A 42 -17.77 -13.34 0.61
C ASP A 42 -17.51 -12.00 -0.09
N LEU A 43 -17.51 -12.02 -1.42
CA LEU A 43 -17.35 -10.84 -2.27
C LEU A 43 -18.65 -10.48 -3.01
N ARG A 44 -19.78 -11.09 -2.63
CA ARG A 44 -21.10 -10.71 -3.16
C ARG A 44 -21.44 -9.28 -2.68
N GLY A 45 -22.17 -8.55 -3.52
CA GLY A 45 -22.53 -7.15 -3.26
C GLY A 45 -21.46 -6.12 -3.61
N LEU A 46 -20.25 -6.54 -3.99
CA LEU A 46 -19.26 -5.64 -4.58
C LEU A 46 -19.59 -5.32 -6.04
N PRO A 47 -19.29 -4.10 -6.53
CA PRO A 47 -19.27 -3.81 -7.96
C PRO A 47 -18.41 -4.83 -8.73
N PRO A 48 -18.76 -5.18 -9.99
CA PRO A 48 -18.05 -6.22 -10.73
C PRO A 48 -16.54 -6.00 -10.82
N GLN A 49 -16.12 -4.75 -11.05
CA GLN A 49 -14.70 -4.37 -11.10
C GLN A 49 -14.01 -4.58 -9.75
N LEU A 50 -14.57 -4.00 -8.68
CA LEU A 50 -14.01 -4.13 -7.33
C LEU A 50 -13.90 -5.60 -6.89
N LYS A 51 -14.87 -6.44 -7.26
CA LYS A 51 -14.82 -7.88 -7.01
C LYS A 51 -13.60 -8.55 -7.66
N LEU A 52 -13.35 -8.27 -8.95
CA LEU A 52 -12.19 -8.82 -9.67
C LEU A 52 -10.88 -8.36 -9.04
N GLU A 53 -10.79 -7.10 -8.63
CA GLU A 53 -9.61 -6.53 -8.00
C GLU A 53 -9.28 -7.18 -6.64
N PHE A 54 -10.31 -7.43 -5.81
CA PHE A 54 -10.13 -8.20 -4.56
C PHE A 54 -9.71 -9.65 -4.83
N GLN A 55 -10.31 -10.31 -5.82
CA GLN A 55 -9.93 -11.68 -6.21
C GLN A 55 -8.47 -11.74 -6.69
N TYR A 56 -8.07 -10.79 -7.52
CA TYR A 56 -6.69 -10.67 -8.01
C TYR A 56 -5.70 -10.45 -6.85
N GLY A 57 -5.99 -9.52 -5.94
CA GLY A 57 -5.16 -9.29 -4.76
C GLY A 57 -5.01 -10.53 -3.85
N LEU A 58 -6.08 -11.30 -3.68
CA LEU A 58 -6.05 -12.58 -2.95
C LEU A 58 -5.16 -13.60 -3.66
N GLN A 59 -5.27 -13.71 -4.97
CA GLN A 59 -4.45 -14.62 -5.77
C GLN A 59 -2.98 -14.24 -5.71
N CYS A 60 -2.61 -12.97 -5.91
CA CYS A 60 -1.23 -12.51 -5.77
C CYS A 60 -0.63 -12.85 -4.40
N ARG A 61 -1.41 -12.71 -3.33
CA ARG A 61 -0.96 -13.00 -1.97
C ARG A 61 -0.80 -14.51 -1.72
N ALA A 62 -1.67 -15.32 -2.31
CA ALA A 62 -1.55 -16.78 -2.28
C ALA A 62 -0.31 -17.26 -3.05
N ASP A 63 -0.08 -16.72 -4.25
CA ASP A 63 1.06 -17.06 -5.11
C ASP A 63 2.40 -16.64 -4.49
N ALA A 64 2.43 -15.49 -3.81
CA ALA A 64 3.60 -15.04 -3.05
C ALA A 64 3.97 -15.96 -1.88
N ARG A 65 3.13 -16.97 -1.57
CA ARG A 65 3.24 -17.86 -0.38
C ARG A 65 3.43 -17.07 0.91
N ALA A 66 2.92 -15.84 0.93
CA ALA A 66 2.92 -15.00 2.11
C ALA A 66 1.99 -15.62 3.16
N ARG A 67 2.21 -15.29 4.44
CA ARG A 67 1.39 -15.74 5.58
C ARG A 67 -0.09 -15.80 5.23
N THR A 68 -0.74 -16.95 5.51
CA THR A 68 -2.17 -17.18 5.30
C THR A 68 -2.99 -16.00 5.82
N THR A 69 -3.75 -15.35 4.95
CA THR A 69 -4.62 -14.24 5.33
C THR A 69 -5.89 -14.81 5.96
N PRO A 70 -6.16 -14.53 7.25
CA PRO A 70 -7.41 -14.95 7.86
C PRO A 70 -8.61 -14.35 7.12
N PRO A 71 -9.65 -15.12 6.79
CA PRO A 71 -10.81 -14.60 6.05
C PRO A 71 -11.50 -13.41 6.71
N TYR A 72 -11.54 -13.34 8.04
CA TYR A 72 -12.10 -12.18 8.75
C TYR A 72 -11.39 -10.87 8.41
N MET A 73 -10.09 -10.91 8.10
CA MET A 73 -9.29 -9.73 7.72
C MET A 73 -9.67 -9.25 6.33
N VAL A 74 -9.89 -10.17 5.40
CA VAL A 74 -10.37 -9.87 4.05
C VAL A 74 -11.79 -9.29 4.12
N MET A 75 -12.66 -9.87 4.94
CA MET A 75 -14.02 -9.34 5.13
C MET A 75 -14.03 -7.94 5.75
N GLN A 76 -13.09 -7.61 6.63
CA GLN A 76 -12.93 -6.23 7.13
C GLN A 76 -12.47 -5.27 6.02
N ALA A 77 -11.58 -5.70 5.13
CA ALA A 77 -11.15 -4.92 3.97
C ALA A 77 -12.27 -4.68 2.96
N VAL A 78 -13.09 -5.70 2.69
CA VAL A 78 -14.30 -5.60 1.84
C VAL A 78 -15.29 -4.59 2.41
N ARG A 79 -15.54 -4.63 3.73
CA ARG A 79 -16.40 -3.64 4.41
C ARG A 79 -15.85 -2.22 4.32
N LEU A 80 -14.52 -2.05 4.43
CA LEU A 80 -13.87 -0.75 4.27
C LEU A 80 -14.09 -0.20 2.86
N ALA A 81 -13.92 -1.02 1.83
CA ALA A 81 -14.12 -0.59 0.45
C ALA A 81 -15.59 -0.26 0.15
N ASN A 82 -16.54 -1.05 0.67
CA ASN A 82 -17.97 -0.73 0.59
C ASN A 82 -18.32 0.58 1.30
N ALA A 83 -17.77 0.82 2.49
CA ALA A 83 -18.00 2.06 3.24
C ALA A 83 -17.39 3.29 2.54
N ALA A 84 -16.31 3.09 1.79
CA ALA A 84 -15.71 4.12 0.94
C ALA A 84 -16.51 4.40 -0.35
N ALA A 85 -17.50 3.56 -0.68
CA ALA A 85 -18.36 3.68 -1.86
C ALA A 85 -17.59 3.80 -3.19
N VAL A 86 -16.47 3.08 -3.32
CA VAL A 86 -15.63 3.06 -4.53
C VAL A 86 -16.07 1.98 -5.53
N ALA A 87 -15.83 2.21 -6.81
CA ALA A 87 -16.04 1.22 -7.87
C ALA A 87 -14.76 0.42 -8.16
N SER A 88 -13.59 0.97 -7.81
CA SER A 88 -12.26 0.37 -7.92
C SER A 88 -11.40 0.72 -6.70
N LEU A 89 -10.47 -0.17 -6.34
CA LEU A 89 -9.40 0.09 -5.39
C LEU A 89 -8.50 1.26 -5.81
N LEU A 90 -8.46 1.57 -7.11
CA LEU A 90 -7.66 2.65 -7.68
C LEU A 90 -8.35 4.02 -7.58
N ASP A 91 -9.63 4.09 -7.20
CA ASP A 91 -10.38 5.36 -7.07
C ASP A 91 -9.84 6.25 -5.95
N LEU A 92 -9.19 5.64 -4.94
CA LEU A 92 -8.53 6.35 -3.84
C LEU A 92 -7.03 6.10 -3.85
N GLU A 93 -6.27 7.12 -3.47
CA GLU A 93 -4.83 6.99 -3.24
C GLU A 93 -4.52 6.30 -1.90
N GLU A 94 -3.28 5.81 -1.73
CA GLU A 94 -2.84 5.18 -0.47
C GLU A 94 -3.10 6.07 0.77
N PRO A 95 -2.79 7.39 0.76
CA PRO A 95 -3.07 8.25 1.92
C PRO A 95 -4.56 8.37 2.22
N GLU A 96 -5.42 8.36 1.21
CA GLU A 96 -6.86 8.47 1.34
C GLU A 96 -7.45 7.18 1.91
N TRP A 97 -7.00 6.01 1.44
CA TRP A 97 -7.32 4.72 2.05
C TRP A 97 -6.92 4.66 3.52
N ARG A 98 -5.72 5.16 3.86
CA ARG A 98 -5.26 5.24 5.26
C ARG A 98 -6.12 6.19 6.11
N LYS A 99 -6.61 7.28 5.52
CA LYS A 99 -7.51 8.23 6.17
C LYS A 99 -8.91 7.63 6.37
N ALA A 100 -9.45 6.94 5.36
CA ALA A 100 -10.73 6.26 5.39
C ALA A 100 -10.78 5.14 6.45
N ALA A 101 -9.65 4.49 6.71
CA ALA A 101 -9.53 3.45 7.73
C ALA A 101 -9.53 3.94 9.19
N LYS A 102 -9.71 5.24 9.49
CA LYS A 102 -9.61 5.78 10.85
C LYS A 102 -10.80 5.41 11.77
N ALA A 103 -10.77 4.18 12.30
CA ALA A 103 -11.30 3.81 13.62
C ALA A 103 -10.63 2.51 14.12
N GLY A 104 -9.65 2.65 15.03
CA GLY A 104 -9.22 1.58 15.96
C GLY A 104 -8.22 0.54 15.43
N ARG A 105 -6.94 0.69 15.84
CA ARG A 105 -5.86 -0.32 16.09
C ARG A 105 -5.67 -1.55 15.17
N SER A 106 -6.48 -1.82 14.15
CA SER A 106 -6.33 -2.96 13.26
C SER A 106 -5.53 -2.53 12.02
N ARG A 107 -4.21 -2.57 12.15
CA ARG A 107 -3.24 -2.42 11.05
C ARG A 107 -3.46 -3.41 9.88
N PRO A 108 -3.91 -4.67 10.08
CA PRO A 108 -3.87 -5.66 9.00
C PRO A 108 -4.84 -5.47 7.80
N PRO A 109 -6.13 -5.11 7.97
CA PRO A 109 -7.07 -5.02 6.83
C PRO A 109 -6.71 -3.92 5.83
N ILE A 110 -6.30 -2.75 6.34
CA ILE A 110 -5.87 -1.63 5.49
C ILE A 110 -4.58 -1.97 4.72
N LEU A 111 -3.67 -2.75 5.31
CA LEU A 111 -2.48 -3.20 4.60
C LEU A 111 -2.85 -4.11 3.43
N PHE A 112 -3.82 -5.02 3.62
CA PHE A 112 -4.33 -5.86 2.52
C PHE A 112 -4.98 -5.03 1.40
N VAL A 113 -5.80 -4.02 1.72
CA VAL A 113 -6.35 -3.11 0.70
C VAL A 113 -5.24 -2.42 -0.09
N ILE A 114 -4.21 -1.92 0.59
CA ILE A 114 -3.08 -1.25 -0.09
C ILE A 114 -2.30 -2.25 -0.95
N GLU A 115 -2.10 -3.48 -0.49
CA GLU A 115 -1.45 -4.53 -1.31
C GLU A 115 -2.26 -4.89 -2.55
N ALA A 116 -3.56 -5.13 -2.40
CA ALA A 116 -4.45 -5.43 -3.50
C ALA A 116 -4.47 -4.27 -4.51
N ARG A 117 -4.58 -3.03 -4.02
CA ARG A 117 -4.46 -1.82 -4.85
C ARG A 117 -3.11 -1.75 -5.57
N GLU A 118 -2.00 -1.98 -4.88
CA GLU A 118 -0.66 -1.96 -5.48
C GLU A 118 -0.50 -3.04 -6.57
N ALA A 119 -1.09 -4.22 -6.37
CA ALA A 119 -1.11 -5.30 -7.36
C ALA A 119 -1.92 -4.91 -8.60
N VAL A 120 -3.13 -4.37 -8.41
CA VAL A 120 -3.97 -3.88 -9.52
C VAL A 120 -3.28 -2.72 -10.27
N GLU A 121 -2.63 -1.81 -9.54
CA GLU A 121 -1.82 -0.74 -10.15
C GLU A 121 -0.70 -1.32 -11.00
N SER A 122 0.02 -2.34 -10.51
CA SER A 122 1.06 -3.02 -11.28
C SER A 122 0.53 -3.78 -12.49
N LEU A 123 -0.70 -4.32 -12.41
CA LEU A 123 -1.35 -4.98 -13.54
C LEU A 123 -1.75 -3.98 -14.64
N ARG A 124 -2.22 -2.79 -14.24
CA ARG A 124 -2.64 -1.72 -15.16
C ARG A 124 -1.45 -0.98 -15.77
N ASP A 125 -0.49 -0.59 -14.94
CA ASP A 125 0.59 0.33 -15.32
C ASP A 125 1.88 -0.42 -15.72
N GLY A 126 1.97 -1.71 -15.42
CA GLY A 126 3.20 -2.51 -15.55
C GLY A 126 4.10 -2.44 -14.32
N THR A 127 5.32 -2.98 -14.46
CA THR A 127 6.31 -3.03 -13.36
C THR A 127 7.70 -2.57 -13.79
N GLY A 128 8.55 -2.26 -12.81
CA GLY A 128 9.95 -1.95 -13.02
C GLY A 128 10.27 -0.50 -13.37
N TRP A 129 11.43 -0.31 -14.02
CA TRP A 129 12.04 1.00 -14.20
C TRP A 129 11.21 1.95 -15.06
N GLU A 130 10.52 1.47 -16.07
CA GLU A 130 9.69 2.32 -16.94
C GLU A 130 8.54 3.00 -16.18
N VAL A 131 8.04 2.36 -15.12
CA VAL A 131 6.95 2.88 -14.27
C VAL A 131 7.47 3.72 -13.12
N GLU A 132 8.54 3.27 -12.46
CA GLU A 132 9.05 3.91 -11.25
C GLU A 132 9.98 5.09 -11.57
N TYR A 133 10.78 5.03 -12.64
CA TYR A 133 11.76 6.08 -12.97
C TYR A 133 11.14 7.47 -13.20
N PRO A 134 10.01 7.62 -13.92
CA PRO A 134 9.36 8.93 -14.08
C PRO A 134 8.87 9.52 -12.77
N ARG A 135 8.55 8.70 -11.76
CA ARG A 135 8.05 9.16 -10.46
C ARG A 135 9.16 9.81 -9.64
N ASP A 136 8.75 10.68 -8.72
CA ASP A 136 9.65 11.29 -7.73
C ASP A 136 9.74 10.48 -6.43
N VAL A 137 8.92 9.43 -6.32
CA VAL A 137 8.99 8.45 -5.22
C VAL A 137 9.09 7.07 -5.82
N TRP A 138 10.25 6.42 -5.65
CA TRP A 138 10.50 5.07 -6.17
C TRP A 138 10.18 4.03 -5.11
N ARG A 139 9.35 3.06 -5.48
CA ARG A 139 8.97 1.91 -4.65
C ARG A 139 9.92 0.74 -4.94
N LEU A 140 10.86 0.52 -4.03
CA LEU A 140 11.96 -0.43 -4.28
C LEU A 140 11.49 -1.87 -4.43
N HIS A 141 10.39 -2.24 -3.75
CA HIS A 141 9.79 -3.57 -3.88
C HIS A 141 9.14 -3.83 -5.25
N LYS A 142 8.95 -2.80 -6.08
CA LYS A 142 8.45 -2.92 -7.46
C LYS A 142 9.56 -2.96 -8.52
N LEU A 143 10.82 -2.79 -8.11
CA LEU A 143 11.95 -2.78 -9.02
C LEU A 143 12.52 -4.20 -9.20
N PRO A 144 12.67 -4.69 -10.44
CA PRO A 144 13.23 -6.01 -10.71
C PRO A 144 14.70 -6.08 -10.27
N GLY A 145 15.11 -7.23 -9.75
CA GLY A 145 16.50 -7.50 -9.37
C GLY A 145 16.96 -6.88 -8.04
N ILE A 146 16.11 -6.08 -7.36
CA ILE A 146 16.41 -5.55 -6.03
C ILE A 146 15.87 -6.52 -4.99
N THR A 147 16.76 -7.32 -4.39
CA THR A 147 16.42 -8.21 -3.28
C THR A 147 16.37 -7.41 -1.97
N VAL A 148 15.19 -6.86 -1.64
CA VAL A 148 14.95 -6.37 -0.28
C VAL A 148 14.92 -7.59 0.64
N ARG A 149 15.75 -7.59 1.69
CA ARG A 149 15.89 -8.72 2.63
C ARG A 149 14.50 -9.17 3.12
N HIS A 150 14.08 -10.37 2.71
CA HIS A 150 12.74 -10.95 2.93
C HIS A 150 12.28 -11.03 4.41
N ALA A 151 13.18 -10.78 5.38
CA ALA A 151 12.85 -10.80 6.80
C ALA A 151 11.83 -9.72 7.18
N ASP A 152 11.79 -8.60 6.46
CA ASP A 152 10.80 -7.56 6.66
C ASP A 152 9.87 -7.46 5.45
N SER A 153 8.90 -8.38 5.36
CA SER A 153 7.68 -8.21 4.53
C SER A 153 6.94 -6.86 4.75
N THR A 154 7.43 -6.03 5.68
CA THR A 154 7.01 -4.70 6.07
C THR A 154 7.91 -3.55 5.61
N SER A 155 9.13 -3.78 5.11
CA SER A 155 9.99 -2.68 4.63
C SER A 155 9.66 -2.34 3.17
N ARG A 156 8.51 -1.68 2.97
CA ARG A 156 8.20 -0.97 1.72
C ARG A 156 9.05 0.28 1.60
N GLU A 157 10.35 0.06 1.44
CA GLU A 157 11.32 1.13 1.33
C GLU A 157 11.06 1.96 0.09
N ARG A 158 11.07 3.28 0.30
CA ARG A 158 10.83 4.27 -0.75
C ARG A 158 12.03 5.20 -0.82
N LEU A 159 12.51 5.47 -2.03
CA LEU A 159 13.45 6.57 -2.29
C LEU A 159 12.64 7.81 -2.69
N ARG A 160 12.87 8.91 -1.98
CA ARG A 160 12.06 10.13 -2.04
C ARG A 160 12.84 11.28 -2.64
N PHE A 161 12.73 11.44 -3.95
CA PHE A 161 13.31 12.56 -4.70
C PHE A 161 12.41 13.79 -4.67
N ASP A 162 11.15 13.63 -4.26
CA ASP A 162 10.17 14.70 -4.07
C ASP A 162 10.63 15.78 -3.06
N ARG A 163 11.60 15.45 -2.21
CA ARG A 163 12.19 16.36 -1.21
C ARG A 163 13.30 17.26 -1.76
N ILE A 164 13.77 16.99 -2.97
CA ILE A 164 14.82 17.78 -3.63
C ILE A 164 14.14 18.92 -4.38
N SER A 165 14.36 20.15 -3.94
CA SER A 165 13.71 21.36 -4.48
C SER A 165 14.19 21.69 -5.90
N GLN A 166 15.49 21.56 -6.17
CA GLN A 166 16.08 21.91 -7.47
C GLN A 166 15.81 20.82 -8.52
N PRO A 167 15.10 21.10 -9.63
CA PRO A 167 14.74 20.08 -10.63
C PRO A 167 15.96 19.41 -11.29
N TRP A 168 17.02 20.18 -11.58
CA TRP A 168 18.24 19.64 -12.18
C TRP A 168 18.95 18.65 -11.24
N LEU A 169 18.96 18.93 -9.94
CA LEU A 169 19.57 18.06 -8.93
C LEU A 169 18.75 16.79 -8.75
N ARG A 170 17.41 16.92 -8.80
CA ARG A 170 16.49 15.78 -8.73
C ARG A 170 16.74 14.80 -9.86
N GLU A 171 16.80 15.29 -11.10
CA GLU A 171 17.02 14.46 -12.29
C GLU A 171 18.40 13.81 -12.30
N LEU A 172 19.45 14.53 -11.90
CA LEU A 172 20.79 13.94 -11.75
C LEU A 172 20.83 12.88 -10.64
N GLY A 173 20.16 13.16 -9.52
CA GLY A 173 20.00 12.21 -8.41
C GLY A 173 19.34 10.92 -8.87
N LYS A 174 18.22 11.01 -9.59
CA LYS A 174 17.52 9.86 -10.17
C LYS A 174 18.45 9.06 -11.10
N ARG A 175 19.14 9.71 -12.04
CA ARG A 175 20.08 9.03 -12.96
C ARG A 175 21.19 8.30 -12.21
N TRP A 176 21.82 8.97 -11.25
CA TRP A 176 22.88 8.38 -10.43
C TRP A 176 22.37 7.18 -9.63
N THR A 177 21.24 7.33 -8.92
CA THR A 177 20.67 6.25 -8.12
C THR A 177 20.31 5.03 -8.98
N ARG A 178 19.68 5.22 -10.15
CA ARG A 178 19.38 4.11 -11.08
C ARG A 178 20.65 3.38 -11.50
N LEU A 179 21.67 4.11 -11.95
CA LEU A 179 22.95 3.53 -12.35
C LEU A 179 23.55 2.70 -11.20
N ARG A 180 23.58 3.27 -9.99
CA ARG A 180 24.19 2.61 -8.84
C ARG A 180 23.44 1.35 -8.42
N LEU A 181 22.10 1.40 -8.37
CA LEU A 181 21.27 0.23 -8.07
C LEU A 181 21.44 -0.86 -9.14
N ALA A 182 21.50 -0.49 -10.42
CA ALA A 182 21.75 -1.43 -11.51
C ALA A 182 23.14 -2.07 -11.43
N THR A 183 24.14 -1.34 -10.92
CA THR A 183 25.52 -1.85 -10.69
C THR A 183 25.70 -2.60 -9.36
N GLY A 184 24.62 -2.87 -8.61
CA GLY A 184 24.66 -3.67 -7.39
C GLY A 184 24.93 -2.89 -6.09
N LEU A 185 24.79 -1.56 -6.09
CA LEU A 185 24.81 -0.80 -4.83
C LEU A 185 23.66 -1.25 -3.93
N SER A 186 23.93 -1.43 -2.64
CA SER A 186 22.89 -1.79 -1.69
C SER A 186 21.81 -0.69 -1.59
N VAL A 187 20.58 -1.11 -1.32
CA VAL A 187 19.45 -0.20 -1.11
C VAL A 187 19.75 0.82 -0.01
N GLY A 188 20.35 0.39 1.10
CA GLY A 188 20.73 1.27 2.20
C GLY A 188 21.72 2.37 1.79
N ALA A 189 22.71 2.03 0.96
CA ALA A 189 23.67 3.02 0.44
C ALA A 189 23.02 3.96 -0.58
N ALA A 190 22.13 3.45 -1.43
CA ALA A 190 21.34 4.29 -2.34
C ALA A 190 20.46 5.29 -1.55
N LYS A 191 19.81 4.83 -0.47
CA LYS A 191 19.03 5.66 0.43
C LYS A 191 19.87 6.75 1.09
N ALA A 192 21.03 6.39 1.65
CA ALA A 192 21.96 7.35 2.24
C ALA A 192 22.40 8.43 1.24
N GLY A 193 22.65 8.04 -0.02
CA GLY A 193 22.95 8.98 -1.10
C GLY A 193 21.81 9.96 -1.39
N VAL A 194 20.56 9.47 -1.45
CA VAL A 194 19.37 10.33 -1.64
C VAL A 194 19.14 11.25 -0.44
N ASP A 195 19.37 10.78 0.79
CA ASP A 195 19.27 11.59 2.00
C ASP A 195 20.34 12.70 1.99
N ALA A 196 21.57 12.40 1.56
CA ALA A 196 22.63 13.39 1.37
C ALA A 196 22.28 14.44 0.29
N LEU A 197 21.71 14.01 -0.85
CA LEU A 197 21.24 14.93 -1.89
C LEU A 197 20.09 15.82 -1.39
N THR A 198 19.22 15.30 -0.53
CA THR A 198 18.15 16.08 0.10
C THR A 198 18.72 17.14 1.03
N CYS A 199 19.71 16.78 1.85
CA CYS A 199 20.44 17.69 2.73
C CYS A 199 21.15 18.79 1.92
N PHE A 200 21.83 18.42 0.84
CA PHE A 200 22.45 19.38 -0.08
C PHE A 200 21.42 20.30 -0.75
N SER A 201 20.27 19.78 -1.16
CA SER A 201 19.18 20.56 -1.75
C SER A 201 18.64 21.64 -0.79
N GLN A 202 18.53 21.32 0.50
CA GLN A 202 18.13 22.29 1.53
C GLN A 202 19.17 23.41 1.67
N PHE A 203 20.45 23.07 1.68
CA PHE A 203 21.53 24.04 1.68
C PHE A 203 21.51 24.93 0.43
N LEU A 204 21.34 24.37 -0.77
CA LEU A 204 21.25 25.13 -2.02
C LEU A 204 20.06 26.09 -1.99
N ALA A 205 18.92 25.66 -1.46
CA ALA A 205 17.75 26.52 -1.30
C ALA A 205 18.03 27.69 -0.33
N HIS A 206 18.78 27.44 0.75
CA HIS A 206 19.20 28.49 1.68
C HIS A 206 20.23 29.45 1.06
N ALA A 207 21.16 28.94 0.26
CA ALA A 207 22.20 29.71 -0.41
C ALA A 207 21.71 30.45 -1.67
N GLY A 208 20.48 30.20 -2.12
CA GLY A 208 19.88 30.83 -3.31
C GLY A 208 20.49 30.35 -4.62
N VAL A 209 20.92 29.09 -4.70
CA VAL A 209 21.57 28.52 -5.89
C VAL A 209 20.55 27.79 -6.76
N ASP A 210 20.37 28.27 -7.99
CA ASP A 210 19.34 27.77 -8.89
C ASP A 210 19.88 26.91 -10.04
N ARG A 211 21.18 26.98 -10.36
CA ARG A 211 21.78 26.24 -11.49
C ARG A 211 23.02 25.46 -11.08
N LEU A 212 23.24 24.32 -11.77
CA LEU A 212 24.43 23.50 -11.58
C LEU A 212 25.74 24.27 -11.82
N ALA A 213 25.74 25.24 -12.75
CA ALA A 213 26.94 26.03 -13.08
C ALA A 213 27.46 26.89 -11.91
N GLU A 214 26.61 27.15 -10.92
CA GLU A 214 26.95 27.92 -9.71
C GLU A 214 27.52 27.02 -8.60
N VAL A 215 27.54 25.69 -8.82
CA VAL A 215 28.15 24.74 -7.90
C VAL A 215 29.66 24.74 -8.12
N ASP A 216 30.34 25.52 -7.30
CA ASP A 216 31.79 25.63 -7.29
C ASP A 216 32.41 25.04 -6.00
N ARG A 217 33.75 24.98 -5.96
CA ARG A 217 34.48 24.47 -4.81
C ARG A 217 34.18 25.26 -3.52
N PRO A 218 34.19 26.61 -3.50
CA PRO A 218 33.79 27.39 -2.33
C PRO A 218 32.38 27.07 -1.81
N LEU A 219 31.40 26.85 -2.69
CA LEU A 219 30.04 26.47 -2.29
C LEU A 219 30.02 25.10 -1.60
N LEU A 220 30.76 24.13 -2.13
CA LEU A 220 30.87 22.80 -1.51
C LEU A 220 31.56 22.85 -0.14
N GLU A 221 32.59 23.68 0.03
CA GLU A 221 33.25 23.89 1.33
C GLU A 221 32.28 24.51 2.35
N ARG A 222 31.47 25.49 1.94
CA ARG A 222 30.40 26.04 2.78
C ARG A 222 29.36 25.00 3.17
N HIS A 223 28.98 24.12 2.24
CA HIS A 223 28.06 23.02 2.54
C HIS A 223 28.65 22.06 3.59
N LEU A 224 29.94 21.70 3.48
CA LEU A 224 30.60 20.86 4.47
C LEU A 224 30.62 21.50 5.86
N GLY A 225 30.86 22.81 5.94
CA GLY A 225 30.74 23.56 7.19
C GLY A 225 29.31 23.55 7.75
N TRP A 226 28.31 23.69 6.89
CA TRP A 226 26.89 23.66 7.27
C TRP A 226 26.43 22.30 7.79
N VAL A 227 26.90 21.19 7.21
CA VAL A 227 26.57 19.83 7.68
C VAL A 227 27.28 19.47 8.99
N ALA A 228 28.45 20.07 9.24
CA ALA A 228 29.23 19.85 10.47
C ALA A 228 28.74 20.67 11.67
N SER A 229 27.80 21.60 11.47
CA SER A 229 27.23 22.49 12.48
C SER A 229 25.97 21.89 13.11
#